data_AF-A0A932QJ48-F1
#
_entry.id   AF-A0A932QJ48-F1
#
_cell.length_a   1.000
_cell.length_b   1.000
_cell.length_c   1.000
_cell.angle_alpha   90.00
_cell.angle_beta   90.00
_cell.angle_gamma   90.00
#
_symmetry.space_group_name_H-M   'P 1'
#
loop_
_entity.id
_entity.type
_entity.pdbx_description
1 polymer ?
#
loop_
_entity_poly.entity_id
_entity_poly.type
_entity_poly.pdbx_seq_one_letter_code
_entity_poly.pdbx_strand_id
1 'polypeptide(L)'
;MHRNTYLLLIFLAIAAAIVTGVNLTRRPEQQAPPPTTLLTPTVSQPKIYELTGCGISFPTPADHTALEGPGTNVVFTAKTGGDTIIVTCQKNIPRPPLAADKIDRLAFDLPGEKPTTVAAALYHDTQARNGAPIDKLIFTNPRNGLDIFISGTGASFQSLIRNLSILQ
;
A
#
# COMPACT_ATOMS: atom_id res chain seq x y z
N MET A 1 42.18 14.54 39.68
CA MET A 1 41.64 14.86 38.33
C MET A 1 40.15 14.57 38.14
N HIS A 2 39.40 14.02 39.12
CA HIS A 2 37.96 13.72 38.95
C HIS A 2 37.01 14.91 39.15
N ARG A 3 37.43 15.97 39.85
CA ARG A 3 36.57 17.15 40.12
C ARG A 3 36.06 17.85 38.85
N ASN A 4 36.87 17.90 37.80
CA ASN A 4 36.48 18.55 36.55
C ASN A 4 35.50 17.68 35.73
N THR A 5 35.58 16.36 35.87
CA THR A 5 34.65 15.42 35.22
C THR A 5 33.25 15.53 35.82
N TYR A 6 33.14 15.71 37.15
CA TYR A 6 31.84 15.93 37.80
C TYR A 6 31.17 17.24 37.38
N LEU A 7 31.94 18.33 37.21
CA LEU A 7 31.39 19.61 36.76
C LEU A 7 30.85 19.53 35.33
N LEU A 8 31.54 18.80 34.44
CA LEU A 8 31.11 18.62 33.06
C LEU A 8 29.84 17.77 32.96
N LEU A 9 29.71 16.71 33.77
CA LEU A 9 28.50 15.89 33.83
C LEU A 9 27.28 16.65 34.36
N ILE A 10 27.46 17.49 35.38
CA ILE A 10 26.38 18.35 35.90
C ILE A 10 25.91 19.34 34.82
N PHE A 11 26.85 19.95 34.09
CA PHE A 11 26.52 20.91 33.04
C PHE A 11 25.76 20.24 31.87
N LEU A 12 26.18 19.04 31.47
CA LEU A 12 25.50 18.24 30.45
C LEU A 12 24.09 17.80 30.86
N ALA A 13 23.88 17.42 32.12
CA ALA A 13 22.57 17.06 32.64
C ALA A 13 21.59 18.25 32.65
N ILE A 14 22.07 19.44 33.02
CA ILE A 14 21.26 20.67 32.99
C ILE A 14 20.89 21.03 31.54
N ALA A 15 21.83 20.94 30.60
CA ALA A 15 21.56 21.20 29.20
C ALA A 15 20.52 20.22 28.61
N ALA A 16 20.62 18.93 28.94
CA ALA A 16 19.66 17.92 28.50
C ALA A 16 18.25 18.19 29.04
N ALA A 17 18.13 18.56 30.33
CA ALA A 17 16.84 18.88 30.95
C ALA A 17 16.17 20.11 30.30
N ILE A 18 16.95 21.15 29.96
CA ILE A 18 16.44 22.35 29.27
C ILE A 18 15.96 21.99 27.86
N VAL A 19 16.69 21.18 27.10
CA VAL A 19 16.29 20.77 25.74
C VAL A 19 15.00 19.94 25.75
N THR A 20 14.79 19.10 26.77
CA THR A 20 13.55 18.32 26.90
C THR A 20 12.37 19.08 27.51
N GLY A 21 12.61 20.23 28.15
CA GLY A 21 11.63 20.94 28.98
C GLY A 21 10.74 21.97 28.26
N VAL A 22 11.01 22.35 27.00
CA VAL A 22 10.34 23.48 26.33
C VAL A 22 9.16 23.05 25.44
N ASN A 23 8.34 22.09 25.87
CA ASN A 23 7.15 21.71 25.09
C ASN A 23 5.90 21.36 25.93
N LEU A 24 5.68 22.08 27.02
CA LEU A 24 4.47 21.99 27.84
C LEU A 24 3.73 23.34 27.90
N THR A 25 3.24 23.79 26.75
CA THR A 25 2.23 24.85 26.68
C THR A 25 1.08 24.41 25.77
N ARG A 26 0.19 23.55 26.28
CA ARG A 26 -1.17 23.41 25.74
C ARG A 26 -2.16 23.76 26.84
N ARG A 27 -2.71 24.99 26.74
CA ARG A 27 -3.90 25.41 27.46
C ARG A 27 -5.07 24.46 27.10
N PRO A 28 -5.88 24.01 28.06
CA PRO A 28 -7.23 23.60 27.74
C PRO A 28 -8.04 24.86 27.43
N GLU A 29 -8.29 25.11 26.14
CA GLU A 29 -9.30 26.09 25.74
C GLU A 29 -10.66 25.47 26.04
N GLN A 30 -11.40 26.10 26.95
CA GLN A 30 -12.77 25.75 27.28
C GLN A 30 -13.67 26.09 26.09
N GLN A 31 -13.86 25.11 25.22
CA GLN A 31 -14.71 25.24 24.04
C GLN A 31 -16.18 25.24 24.47
N ALA A 32 -16.87 26.34 24.17
CA ALA A 32 -18.32 26.43 24.25
C ALA A 32 -18.96 25.30 23.41
N PRO A 33 -20.12 24.75 23.82
CA PRO A 33 -20.76 23.68 23.06
C PRO A 33 -21.08 24.17 21.64
N PRO A 34 -20.57 23.50 20.59
CA PRO A 34 -20.92 23.83 19.22
C PRO A 34 -22.40 23.54 18.96
N PRO A 35 -23.08 24.33 18.12
CA PRO A 35 -24.40 23.97 17.62
C PRO A 35 -24.30 22.60 16.94
N THR A 36 -25.30 21.74 17.19
CA THR A 36 -25.44 20.39 16.63
C THR A 36 -25.32 20.45 15.10
N THR A 37 -24.09 20.32 14.61
CA THR A 37 -23.81 20.07 13.22
C THR A 37 -24.07 18.59 13.02
N LEU A 38 -25.09 18.28 12.22
CA LEU A 38 -25.29 16.94 11.67
C LEU A 38 -23.94 16.44 11.17
N LEU A 39 -23.41 15.40 11.83
CA LEU A 39 -22.25 14.65 11.38
C LEU A 39 -22.61 14.08 10.01
N THR A 40 -22.33 14.84 8.96
CA THR A 40 -22.22 14.28 7.63
C THR A 40 -21.00 13.38 7.71
N PRO A 41 -21.12 12.06 7.48
CA PRO A 41 -19.96 11.19 7.51
C PRO A 41 -18.97 11.73 6.48
N THR A 42 -17.83 12.23 6.94
CA THR A 42 -16.70 12.54 6.06
C THR A 42 -16.21 11.19 5.53
N VAL A 43 -16.72 10.81 4.35
CA VAL A 43 -16.21 9.69 3.59
C VAL A 43 -14.74 10.00 3.31
N SER A 44 -13.84 9.39 4.07
CA SER A 44 -12.41 9.45 3.81
C SER A 44 -12.20 8.90 2.40
N GLN A 45 -11.87 9.78 1.45
CA GLN A 45 -11.63 9.35 0.08
C GLN A 45 -10.45 8.38 0.06
N PRO A 46 -10.54 7.26 -0.66
CA PRO A 46 -9.47 6.28 -0.72
C PRO A 46 -8.22 6.94 -1.32
N LYS A 47 -7.10 6.88 -0.60
CA LYS A 47 -5.81 7.37 -1.08
C LYS A 47 -5.39 6.55 -2.30
N ILE A 48 -5.24 7.18 -3.46
CA ILE A 48 -4.74 6.52 -4.67
C ILE A 48 -3.24 6.28 -4.52
N TYR A 49 -2.80 5.08 -4.85
CA TYR A 49 -1.40 4.69 -4.96
C TYR A 49 -1.01 4.62 -6.44
N GLU A 50 0.12 5.23 -6.79
CA GLU A 50 0.62 5.30 -8.16
C GLU A 50 1.96 4.57 -8.26
N LEU A 51 2.00 3.48 -9.03
CA LEU A 51 3.24 2.76 -9.31
C LEU A 51 3.71 3.17 -10.71
N THR A 52 4.33 4.35 -10.78
CA THR A 52 4.72 5.02 -12.02
C THR A 52 5.63 4.17 -12.91
N GLY A 53 6.56 3.41 -12.32
CA GLY A 53 7.43 2.49 -13.07
C GLY A 53 6.67 1.39 -13.80
N CYS A 54 5.47 1.04 -13.34
CA CYS A 54 4.58 0.07 -13.97
C CYS A 54 3.47 0.69 -14.82
N GLY A 55 3.29 2.02 -14.72
CA GLY A 55 2.23 2.73 -15.41
C GLY A 55 0.83 2.34 -14.94
N ILE A 56 0.65 2.09 -13.64
CA ILE A 56 -0.65 1.71 -13.05
C ILE A 56 -0.94 2.50 -11.77
N SER A 57 -2.22 2.68 -11.47
CA SER A 57 -2.71 3.23 -10.21
C SER A 57 -3.90 2.46 -9.69
N PHE A 58 -4.10 2.49 -8.38
CA PHE A 58 -5.18 1.78 -7.70
C PHE A 58 -5.40 2.38 -6.30
N PRO A 59 -6.59 2.23 -5.69
CA PRO A 59 -6.82 2.65 -4.32
C PRO A 59 -5.96 1.84 -3.34
N THR A 60 -5.34 2.52 -2.38
CA THR A 60 -4.60 1.85 -1.31
C THR A 60 -5.55 0.96 -0.52
N PRO A 61 -5.24 -0.34 -0.35
CA PRO A 61 -6.06 -1.22 0.48
C PRO A 61 -6.20 -0.66 1.91
N ALA A 62 -7.43 -0.65 2.44
CA ALA A 62 -7.69 -0.21 3.81
C ALA A 62 -6.89 -1.06 4.79
N ASP A 63 -6.40 -0.47 5.87
CA ASP A 63 -5.63 -1.15 6.92
C ASP A 63 -4.34 -1.85 6.47
N HIS A 64 -3.78 -1.47 5.32
CA HIS A 64 -2.46 -1.95 4.87
C HIS A 64 -1.38 -0.88 5.03
N THR A 65 -0.15 -1.33 5.24
CA THR A 65 1.07 -0.52 5.10
C THR A 65 1.75 -0.87 3.78
N ALA A 66 2.16 0.16 3.03
CA ALA A 66 2.90 -0.01 1.79
C ALA A 66 4.41 -0.03 2.07
N LEU A 67 5.10 -1.04 1.57
CA LEU A 67 6.56 -1.12 1.51
C LEU A 67 6.99 -1.06 0.05
N GLU A 68 7.59 0.05 -0.33
CA GLU A 68 8.06 0.28 -1.69
C GLU A 68 9.42 -0.40 -1.90
N GLY A 69 9.58 -1.09 -3.02
CA GLY A 69 10.89 -1.54 -3.48
C GLY A 69 11.43 -0.65 -4.60
N PRO A 70 12.44 -1.12 -5.36
CA PRO A 70 13.01 -0.37 -6.47
C PRO A 70 12.00 -0.12 -7.61
N GLY A 71 11.26 1.00 -7.52
CA GLY A 71 10.52 1.72 -8.58
C GLY A 71 9.39 0.97 -9.32
N THR A 72 9.36 -0.35 -9.23
CA THR A 72 8.52 -1.26 -10.04
C THR A 72 7.86 -2.33 -9.19
N ASN A 73 7.91 -2.17 -7.86
CA ASN A 73 7.31 -3.09 -6.92
C ASN A 73 6.86 -2.39 -5.63
N VAL A 74 5.73 -2.86 -5.10
CA VAL A 74 5.21 -2.46 -3.81
C VAL A 74 4.59 -3.68 -3.13
N VAL A 75 4.77 -3.78 -1.82
CA VAL A 75 4.16 -4.81 -0.97
C VAL A 75 3.24 -4.14 0.02
N PHE A 76 1.98 -4.53 0.06
CA PHE A 76 1.01 -4.10 1.05
C PHE A 76 0.85 -5.19 2.11
N THR A 77 1.03 -4.84 3.38
CA THR A 77 0.88 -5.77 4.50
C THR A 77 -0.24 -5.27 5.42
N ALA A 78 -1.20 -6.14 5.74
CA ALA A 78 -2.26 -5.80 6.68
C ALA A 78 -1.71 -5.49 8.09
N LYS A 79 -2.20 -4.41 8.72
CA LYS A 79 -1.78 -3.97 10.06
C LYS A 79 -2.11 -4.98 11.17
N THR A 80 -3.22 -5.70 11.01
CA THR A 80 -3.72 -6.69 11.97
C THR A 80 -3.50 -8.14 11.52
N GLY A 81 -2.66 -8.33 10.49
CA GLY A 81 -2.12 -9.63 10.07
C GLY A 81 -2.84 -10.29 8.89
N GLY A 82 -2.17 -11.32 8.36
CA GLY A 82 -2.72 -12.31 7.42
C GLY A 82 -2.56 -11.99 5.94
N ASP A 83 -3.07 -10.84 5.50
CA ASP A 83 -3.13 -10.51 4.08
C ASP A 83 -1.88 -9.73 3.63
N THR A 84 -1.28 -10.20 2.53
CA THR A 84 -0.19 -9.51 1.85
C THR A 84 -0.54 -9.40 0.37
N ILE A 85 -0.43 -8.20 -0.19
CA ILE A 85 -0.60 -7.95 -1.62
C ILE A 85 0.73 -7.50 -2.19
N ILE A 86 1.23 -8.22 -3.19
CA ILE A 86 2.46 -7.89 -3.88
C ILE A 86 2.09 -7.41 -5.27
N VAL A 87 2.54 -6.22 -5.63
CA VAL A 87 2.41 -5.65 -6.97
C VAL A 87 3.79 -5.48 -7.55
N THR A 88 4.03 -5.98 -8.75
CA THR A 88 5.27 -5.72 -9.49
C THR A 88 5.03 -5.73 -10.99
N CYS A 89 5.98 -5.20 -11.75
CA CYS A 89 5.97 -5.33 -13.20
C CYS A 89 7.37 -5.60 -13.73
N GLN A 90 7.42 -6.34 -14.83
CA GLN A 90 8.65 -6.54 -15.61
C GLN A 90 8.28 -7.02 -17.01
N LYS A 91 9.26 -7.09 -17.89
CA LYS A 91 9.08 -7.69 -19.21
C LYS A 91 8.95 -9.21 -19.09
N ASN A 92 7.94 -9.79 -19.74
CA ASN A 92 7.73 -11.24 -19.84
C ASN A 92 7.71 -11.96 -18.49
N ILE A 93 6.70 -11.69 -17.65
CA ILE A 93 6.55 -12.41 -16.38
C ILE A 93 6.23 -13.89 -16.68
N PRO A 94 7.01 -14.84 -16.13
CA PRO A 94 6.71 -16.27 -16.26
C PRO A 94 5.32 -16.58 -15.71
N ARG A 95 4.51 -17.26 -16.51
CA ARG A 95 3.15 -17.65 -16.14
C ARG A 95 3.21 -18.97 -15.38
N PRO A 96 2.53 -19.09 -14.22
CA PRO A 96 2.50 -20.35 -13.48
C PRO A 96 1.96 -21.50 -14.37
N PRO A 97 2.61 -22.69 -14.36
CA PRO A 97 2.13 -23.84 -15.12
C PRO A 97 0.99 -24.54 -14.37
N LEU A 98 -0.19 -23.90 -14.35
CA LEU A 98 -1.39 -24.45 -13.73
C LEU A 98 -2.29 -25.14 -14.76
N ALA A 99 -3.12 -26.07 -14.28
CA ALA A 99 -4.18 -26.66 -15.08
C ALA A 99 -5.23 -25.59 -15.46
N ALA A 100 -5.90 -25.77 -16.60
CA ALA A 100 -6.78 -24.75 -17.18
C ALA A 100 -7.98 -24.38 -16.28
N ASP A 101 -8.44 -25.29 -15.43
CA ASP A 101 -9.48 -25.09 -14.42
C ASP A 101 -9.04 -24.21 -13.23
N LYS A 102 -7.74 -23.91 -13.13
CA LYS A 102 -7.14 -23.00 -12.14
C LYS A 102 -6.78 -21.64 -12.73
N ILE A 103 -7.20 -21.36 -13.97
CA ILE A 103 -6.87 -20.14 -14.68
C ILE A 103 -8.16 -19.50 -15.21
N ASP A 104 -8.55 -18.40 -14.58
CA ASP A 104 -9.67 -17.58 -15.04
C ASP A 104 -9.16 -16.52 -16.02
N ARG A 105 -9.74 -16.50 -17.22
CA ARG A 105 -9.45 -15.47 -18.21
C ARG A 105 -10.40 -14.30 -17.99
N LEU A 106 -9.81 -13.14 -17.73
CA LEU A 106 -10.53 -11.91 -17.43
C LEU A 106 -10.27 -10.90 -18.54
N ALA A 107 -11.24 -10.04 -18.78
CA ALA A 107 -11.09 -8.86 -19.61
C ALA A 107 -11.51 -7.67 -18.74
N PHE A 108 -10.61 -6.71 -18.57
CA PHE A 108 -10.90 -5.50 -17.82
C PHE A 108 -10.91 -4.31 -18.76
N ASP A 109 -11.97 -3.51 -18.69
CA ASP A 109 -11.95 -2.18 -19.28
C ASP A 109 -11.18 -1.27 -18.33
N LEU A 110 -9.95 -0.94 -18.72
CA LEU A 110 -9.12 -0.07 -17.90
C LEU A 110 -9.50 1.39 -18.19
N PRO A 111 -9.92 2.15 -17.16
CA PRO A 111 -10.28 3.55 -17.33
C PRO A 111 -9.04 4.36 -17.75
N GLY A 112 -9.25 5.33 -18.63
CA GLY A 112 -8.22 6.19 -19.20
C GLY A 112 -8.79 7.05 -20.33
N GLU A 113 -7.98 7.93 -20.93
CA GLU A 113 -8.44 8.78 -22.05
C GLU A 113 -8.89 7.97 -23.27
N LYS A 114 -8.30 6.79 -23.45
CA LYS A 114 -8.75 5.77 -24.40
C LYS A 114 -9.06 4.49 -23.62
N PRO A 115 -10.33 4.22 -23.29
CA PRO A 115 -10.74 2.98 -22.66
C PRO A 115 -10.20 1.81 -23.48
N THR A 116 -9.44 0.93 -22.83
CA THR A 116 -8.81 -0.22 -23.49
C THR A 116 -9.19 -1.46 -22.72
N THR A 117 -9.79 -2.42 -23.41
CA THR A 117 -10.03 -3.74 -22.86
C THR A 117 -8.71 -4.51 -22.84
N VAL A 118 -8.26 -4.90 -21.66
CA VAL A 118 -7.02 -5.64 -21.47
C VAL A 118 -7.33 -7.07 -21.06
N ALA A 119 -6.76 -8.02 -21.82
CA ALA A 119 -6.81 -9.43 -21.49
C ALA A 119 -5.88 -9.72 -20.31
N ALA A 120 -6.44 -10.37 -19.29
CA ALA A 120 -5.74 -10.75 -18.07
C ALA A 120 -6.02 -12.21 -17.73
N ALA A 121 -5.15 -12.79 -16.93
CA ALA A 121 -5.34 -14.12 -16.38
C ALA A 121 -5.20 -14.08 -14.86
N LEU A 122 -6.20 -14.62 -14.17
CA LEU A 122 -6.21 -14.84 -12.73
C LEU A 122 -5.90 -16.31 -12.46
N TYR A 123 -4.80 -16.55 -11.77
CA TYR A 123 -4.29 -17.88 -11.45
C TYR A 123 -4.61 -18.19 -9.99
N HIS A 124 -5.32 -19.28 -9.76
CA HIS A 124 -5.66 -19.78 -8.42
C HIS A 124 -4.65 -20.83 -7.99
N ASP A 125 -3.68 -20.42 -7.18
CA ASP A 125 -2.55 -21.24 -6.76
C ASP A 125 -2.56 -21.45 -5.24
N THR A 126 -1.52 -22.11 -4.74
CA THR A 126 -1.23 -22.28 -3.32
C THR A 126 0.18 -21.80 -3.03
N GLN A 127 0.39 -21.21 -1.86
CA GLN A 127 1.70 -20.78 -1.40
C GLN A 127 2.59 -22.02 -1.19
N ALA A 128 3.80 -21.98 -1.73
CA ALA A 128 4.73 -23.12 -1.65
C ALA A 128 5.13 -23.49 -0.21
N ARG A 129 5.07 -22.53 0.73
CA ARG A 129 5.50 -22.73 2.12
C ARG A 129 4.46 -23.45 2.98
N ASN A 130 3.18 -23.11 2.85
CA ASN A 130 2.13 -23.53 3.78
C ASN A 130 0.87 -24.07 3.09
N GLY A 131 0.83 -24.12 1.75
CA GLY A 131 -0.34 -24.56 0.99
C GLY A 131 -1.54 -23.61 1.04
N ALA A 132 -1.39 -22.42 1.64
CA ALA A 132 -2.48 -21.46 1.72
C ALA A 132 -2.88 -20.99 0.31
N PRO A 133 -4.18 -20.80 0.02
CA PRO A 133 -4.62 -20.28 -1.27
C PRO A 133 -3.96 -18.93 -1.56
N ILE A 134 -3.60 -18.70 -2.83
CA ILE A 134 -3.11 -17.40 -3.29
C ILE A 134 -3.55 -17.16 -4.72
N ASP A 135 -4.06 -15.96 -4.96
CA ASP A 135 -4.42 -15.54 -6.30
C ASP A 135 -3.29 -14.72 -6.91
N LYS A 136 -3.10 -14.86 -8.22
CA LYS A 136 -2.12 -14.09 -9.00
C LYS A 136 -2.82 -13.55 -10.24
N LEU A 137 -2.89 -12.24 -10.39
CA LEU A 137 -3.33 -11.59 -11.61
C LEU A 137 -2.11 -11.24 -12.47
N ILE A 138 -2.12 -11.64 -13.74
CA ILE A 138 -1.11 -11.25 -14.72
C ILE A 138 -1.78 -10.67 -15.96
N PHE A 139 -1.33 -9.50 -16.40
CA PHE A 139 -1.75 -8.89 -17.66
C PHE A 139 -0.64 -8.00 -18.23
N THR A 140 -0.69 -7.72 -19.53
CA THR A 140 0.27 -6.82 -20.17
C THR A 140 -0.30 -5.41 -20.24
N ASN A 141 0.42 -4.42 -19.72
CA ASN A 141 0.04 -3.02 -19.86
C ASN A 141 0.23 -2.58 -21.33
N PRO A 142 -0.85 -2.18 -22.04
CA PRO A 142 -0.79 -1.86 -23.47
C PRO A 142 0.05 -0.61 -23.79
N ARG A 143 0.35 0.26 -22.81
CA ARG A 143 1.12 1.49 -23.04
C ARG A 143 2.62 1.25 -23.12
N ASN A 144 3.15 0.42 -22.22
CA ASN A 144 4.59 0.20 -22.08
C ASN A 144 5.04 -1.24 -22.37
N GLY A 145 4.10 -2.17 -22.58
CA GLY A 145 4.38 -3.57 -22.86
C GLY A 145 4.96 -4.35 -21.67
N LEU A 146 4.87 -3.81 -20.45
CA LEU A 146 5.28 -4.51 -19.23
C LEU A 146 4.17 -5.46 -18.78
N ASP A 147 4.54 -6.66 -18.36
CA ASP A 147 3.63 -7.55 -17.66
C ASP A 147 3.51 -7.05 -16.22
N ILE A 148 2.28 -6.83 -15.78
CA ILE A 148 1.91 -6.50 -14.41
C ILE A 148 1.57 -7.80 -13.70
N PHE A 149 2.13 -7.99 -12.51
CA PHE A 149 1.83 -9.10 -11.61
C PHE A 149 1.30 -8.55 -10.29
N ILE A 150 0.11 -8.98 -9.92
CA ILE A 150 -0.52 -8.66 -8.64
C ILE A 150 -0.82 -9.98 -7.96
N SER A 151 -0.30 -10.23 -6.77
CA SER A 151 -0.63 -11.43 -6.01
C SER A 151 -1.12 -11.08 -4.63
N GLY A 152 -2.12 -11.81 -4.15
CA GLY A 152 -2.67 -11.61 -2.83
C GLY A 152 -3.87 -12.51 -2.59
N THR A 153 -4.61 -12.22 -1.53
CA THR A 153 -5.79 -12.96 -1.09
C THR A 153 -6.87 -12.02 -0.57
N GLY A 154 -8.08 -12.53 -0.47
CA GLY A 154 -9.17 -11.87 0.26
C GLY A 154 -9.79 -10.66 -0.44
N ALA A 155 -10.64 -9.95 0.30
CA ALA A 155 -11.42 -8.84 -0.22
C ALA A 155 -10.56 -7.64 -0.64
N SER A 156 -9.42 -7.42 0.03
CA SER A 156 -8.49 -6.33 -0.28
C SER A 156 -7.86 -6.51 -1.66
N PHE A 157 -7.42 -7.73 -2.00
CA PHE A 157 -6.92 -8.06 -3.33
C PHE A 157 -8.00 -7.89 -4.40
N GLN A 158 -9.21 -8.43 -4.15
CA GLN A 158 -10.33 -8.34 -5.09
C GLN A 158 -10.79 -6.88 -5.32
N SER A 159 -10.74 -6.05 -4.29
CA SER A 159 -11.02 -4.62 -4.39
C SER A 159 -9.95 -3.89 -5.20
N LEU A 160 -8.67 -4.21 -4.98
CA LEU A 160 -7.56 -3.61 -5.71
C LEU A 160 -7.65 -3.90 -7.21
N ILE A 161 -7.87 -5.16 -7.61
CA ILE A 161 -7.93 -5.52 -9.04
C ILE A 161 -9.15 -4.90 -9.77
N ARG A 162 -10.27 -4.68 -9.07
CA ARG A 162 -11.47 -4.05 -9.62
C ARG A 162 -11.31 -2.55 -9.87
N ASN A 163 -10.46 -1.90 -9.09
CA ASN A 163 -10.24 -0.45 -9.13
C ASN A 163 -8.87 -0.09 -9.74
N LEU A 164 -8.30 -1.00 -10.52
CA LEU A 164 -7.04 -0.80 -11.20
C LEU A 164 -7.22 0.13 -12.40
N SER A 165 -6.27 1.04 -12.58
CA SER A 165 -6.23 1.99 -13.70
C SER A 165 -4.83 2.04 -14.31
N ILE A 166 -4.74 2.46 -15.57
CA ILE A 166 -3.46 2.69 -16.25
C ILE A 166 -3.11 4.18 -16.15
N LEU A 167 -1.89 4.47 -15.68
CA LEU A 167 -1.33 5.82 -15.66
C LEU A 167 -1.00 6.28 -17.08
N GLN A 168 -1.20 7.57 -17.33
CA GLN A 168 -1.04 8.14 -18.66
C GLN A 168 0.40 8.38 -19.06
#